data_AF-A0A957XXI5-F1
#
_entry.id   AF-A0A957XXI5-F1
#
_cell.length_a   1.000
_cell.length_b   1.000
_cell.length_c   1.000
_cell.angle_alpha   90.00
_cell.angle_beta   90.00
_cell.angle_gamma   90.00
#
_symmetry.space_group_name_H-M   'P 1'
#
loop_
_entity.id
_entity.type
_entity.pdbx_description
1 polymer ?
#
loop_
_entity_poly.entity_id
_entity_poly.type
_entity_poly.pdbx_seq_one_letter_code
_entity_poly.pdbx_strand_id
1 'polypeptide(L)' 'MSKHEHIHLEEEERILLKQLIHSGHSPARVQTRARILLLLDRSQGDKRSLERVAEGAICSVSTVRNIKRNFLTGGVEAAL' A
#
# COMPACT_ATOMS: atom_id res chain seq x y z
N MET A 1 21.83 8.93 -5.43
CA MET A 1 21.23 8.86 -4.08
C MET A 1 19.74 8.60 -4.26
N SER A 2 19.24 7.43 -3.84
CA SER A 2 17.82 7.09 -4.02
C SER A 2 16.99 7.91 -3.04
N LYS A 3 16.19 8.84 -3.57
CA LYS A 3 15.26 9.64 -2.77
C LYS A 3 14.29 8.67 -2.09
N HIS A 4 14.29 8.62 -0.77
CA HIS A 4 13.37 7.78 -0.01
C HIS A 4 11.98 8.40 -0.02
N GLU A 5 11.26 8.23 -1.14
CA GLU A 5 9.89 8.75 -1.24
C GLU A 5 8.95 7.97 -0.32
N HIS A 6 8.02 8.69 0.29
CA HIS A 6 7.06 8.16 1.25
C HIS A 6 5.65 8.27 0.69
N ILE A 7 4.80 7.30 1.00
CA ILE A 7 3.40 7.34 0.60
C ILE A 7 2.64 8.16 1.63
N HIS A 8 1.86 9.12 1.13
CA HIS A 8 0.86 9.85 1.88
C HIS A 8 -0.44 9.66 1.12
N LEU A 9 -1.37 8.92 1.70
CA LEU A 9 -2.68 8.71 1.09
C LEU A 9 -3.62 9.85 1.45
N GLU A 10 -4.35 10.33 0.46
CA GLU A 10 -5.50 11.20 0.67
C GLU A 10 -6.62 10.43 1.39
N GLU A 11 -7.54 11.18 1.99
CA GLU A 11 -8.65 10.59 2.73
C GLU A 11 -9.51 9.66 1.85
N GLU A 12 -9.80 10.09 0.61
CA GLU A 12 -10.57 9.34 -0.37
C GLU A 12 -9.89 8.02 -0.76
N GLU A 13 -8.58 8.06 -1.03
CA GLU A 13 -7.77 6.88 -1.34
C GLU A 13 -7.81 5.89 -0.18
N ARG A 14 -7.66 6.38 1.05
CA ARG A 14 -7.72 5.54 2.24
C ARG A 14 -9.09 4.88 2.40
N ILE A 15 -10.18 5.62 2.18
CA ILE A 15 -11.54 5.08 2.25
C ILE A 15 -11.71 3.97 1.21
N LEU A 16 -11.31 4.22 -0.04
CA LEU A 16 -11.36 3.24 -1.11
C LEU A 16 -10.58 1.96 -0.76
N LEU A 17 -9.32 2.09 -0.32
CA LEU A 17 -8.48 0.96 0.04
C LEU A 17 -9.04 0.17 1.23
N LYS A 18 -9.63 0.84 2.23
CA LYS A 18 -10.33 0.18 3.32
C LYS A 18 -11.55 -0.59 2.81
N GLN A 19 -12.37 -0.01 1.94
CA GLN A 19 -13.53 -0.70 1.36
C GLN A 19 -13.14 -1.96 0.58
N LEU A 20 -12.04 -1.92 -0.19
CA LEU A 20 -11.53 -3.10 -0.91
C LEU A 20 -11.17 -4.26 0.02
N ILE A 21 -10.67 -3.98 1.23
CA ILE A 21 -10.34 -5.00 2.23
C ILE A 21 -11.59 -5.51 2.96
N HIS A 22 -12.52 -4.61 3.32
CA HIS A 22 -13.68 -4.98 4.16
C HIS A 22 -14.84 -5.58 3.36
N SER A 23 -14.97 -5.26 2.07
CA SER A 23 -16.06 -5.77 1.23
C SER A 23 -15.97 -7.27 0.97
N GLY A 24 -14.80 -7.90 1.07
CA GLY A 24 -14.61 -9.33 0.82
C GLY A 24 -14.82 -9.79 -0.63
N HIS A 25 -15.38 -8.95 -1.50
CA HIS A 25 -15.67 -9.23 -2.91
C HIS A 25 -14.47 -9.01 -3.83
N SER A 26 -13.47 -8.25 -3.39
CA SER A 26 -12.27 -7.97 -4.20
C SER A 26 -11.37 -9.19 -4.31
N PRO A 27 -10.68 -9.43 -5.43
CA PRO A 27 -9.71 -10.52 -5.55
C PRO A 27 -8.63 -10.44 -4.46
N ALA A 28 -8.15 -11.59 -3.97
CA ALA A 28 -7.15 -11.64 -2.89
C ALA A 28 -5.92 -10.77 -3.18
N ARG A 29 -5.46 -10.72 -4.43
CA ARG A 29 -4.32 -9.88 -4.85
C ARG A 29 -4.59 -8.39 -4.68
N VAL A 30 -5.80 -7.93 -5.00
CA VAL A 30 -6.24 -6.53 -4.83
C VAL A 30 -6.30 -6.19 -3.35
N GLN A 31 -6.84 -7.09 -2.52
CA GLN A 31 -6.87 -6.90 -1.07
C GLN A 31 -5.46 -6.81 -0.46
N THR A 32 -4.53 -7.67 -0.89
CA THR A 32 -3.12 -7.62 -0.46
C THR A 32 -2.47 -6.29 -0.87
N ARG A 33 -2.67 -5.84 -2.12
CA ARG A 33 -2.14 -4.55 -2.60
C ARG A 33 -2.70 -3.38 -1.80
N ALA A 34 -4.01 -3.37 -1.55
CA ALA A 34 -4.65 -2.36 -0.72
C ALA A 34 -4.11 -2.34 0.72
N ARG A 35 -3.90 -3.51 1.31
CA ARG A 35 -3.31 -3.63 2.66
C ARG A 35 -1.88 -3.09 2.68
N ILE A 36 -1.08 -3.36 1.67
CA ILE A 36 0.29 -2.85 1.55
C ILE A 36 0.29 -1.32 1.51
N LEU A 37 -0.57 -0.70 0.69
CA LEU A 37 -0.66 0.76 0.59
C LEU A 37 -1.07 1.40 1.92
N LEU A 38 -2.09 0.86 2.60
CA LEU A 38 -2.50 1.33 3.93
C LEU A 38 -1.41 1.15 4.99
N LEU A 39 -0.58 0.12 4.89
CA LEU A 39 0.53 -0.11 5.82
C LEU A 39 1.72 0.82 5.56
N LEU A 40 1.92 1.26 4.30
CA LEU A 40 2.98 2.17 3.88
C LEU A 40 2.64 3.65 4.11
N ASP A 41 1.36 3.96 4.28
CA ASP A 41 0.87 5.32 4.44
C ASP A 41 1.37 5.99 5.72
N ARG A 42 2.08 7.11 5.55
CA ARG A 42 2.68 7.89 6.64
C ARG A 42 1.81 9.04 7.11
N SER A 43 0.72 9.36 6.43
CA SER A 43 -0.18 10.45 6.83
C SER A 43 -0.84 10.23 8.19
N GLN A 44 -0.89 8.98 8.68
CA GLN A 44 -1.41 8.64 10.01
C GLN A 44 -0.32 8.55 11.09
N GLY A 45 0.91 8.97 10.79
CA GLY A 45 2.02 9.00 11.74
C GLY A 45 2.76 7.68 11.93
N ASP A 46 2.25 6.55 11.44
CA ASP A 46 2.96 5.26 11.49
C ASP A 46 4.07 5.22 10.41
N LYS A 47 5.26 4.79 10.82
CA LYS A 47 6.48 4.76 9.99
C LYS A 47 7.02 3.33 9.89
N ARG A 48 6.22 2.44 9.29
CA ARG A 48 6.63 1.05 9.07
C ARG A 48 7.77 0.96 8.04
N SER A 49 8.72 0.07 8.31
CA SER A 49 9.73 -0.32 7.31
C SER A 49 9.10 -1.26 6.27
N LEU A 50 9.74 -1.43 5.11
CA LEU A 50 9.21 -2.30 4.06
C LEU A 50 9.14 -3.76 4.52
N GLU A 51 10.05 -4.17 5.40
CA GLU A 51 10.11 -5.50 6.00
C GLU A 51 8.90 -5.74 6.91
N ARG A 52 8.58 -4.77 7.78
CA ARG A 52 7.41 -4.85 8.66
C ARG A 52 6.09 -4.83 7.87
N VAL A 53 6.05 -4.08 6.77
CA VAL A 53 4.90 -4.12 5.85
C VAL A 53 4.78 -5.47 5.17
N ALA A 54 5.90 -6.04 4.69
CA ALA A 54 5.92 -7.34 4.02
C ALA A 54 5.44 -8.45 4.97
N GLU A 55 5.87 -8.42 6.23
CA GLU A 55 5.40 -9.31 7.29
C GLU A 55 3.89 -9.17 7.53
N GLY A 56 3.41 -7.93 7.76
CA GLY A 56 1.98 -7.68 8.03
C GLY A 56 1.05 -7.97 6.84
N ALA A 57 1.58 -7.93 5.61
CA ALA A 57 0.84 -8.27 4.39
C ALA A 57 1.09 -9.71 3.89
N ILE A 58 1.93 -10.49 4.59
CA ILE A 58 2.30 -11.86 4.23
C ILE A 58 2.78 -11.95 2.77
N CYS A 59 3.76 -11.11 2.41
CA CYS A 59 4.31 -11.06 1.06
C CYS A 59 5.82 -10.78 1.07
N SER A 60 6.44 -10.77 -0.11
CA SER A 60 7.86 -10.43 -0.22
C SER A 60 8.10 -8.90 -0.14
N VAL A 61 9.25 -8.49 0.39
CA VAL A 61 9.67 -7.07 0.36
C VAL A 61 9.75 -6.54 -1.08
N SER A 62 10.10 -7.37 -2.05
CA SER A 62 10.11 -7.01 -3.48
C SER A 62 8.71 -6.64 -3.98
N THR A 63 7.68 -7.37 -3.55
CA THR A 63 6.28 -7.05 -3.83
C THR A 63 5.91 -5.69 -3.27
N VAL A 64 6.27 -5.42 -2.01
CA VAL A 64 6.03 -4.11 -1.38
C VAL A 64 6.73 -2.98 -2.16
N ARG A 65 7.99 -3.17 -2.58
CA ARG A 65 8.72 -2.17 -3.38
C ARG A 65 8.06 -1.89 -4.72
N ASN A 66 7.59 -2.94 -5.41
CA ASN A 66 6.94 -2.78 -6.71
C ASN A 66 5.62 -2.03 -6.58
N ILE A 67 4.79 -2.39 -5.60
CA ILE A 67 3.51 -1.70 -5.34
C ILE A 67 3.77 -0.24 -4.96
N LYS A 68 4.75 0.01 -4.09
CA LYS A 68 5.15 1.38 -3.74
C LYS A 68 5.57 2.19 -4.96
N ARG A 69 6.37 1.60 -5.85
CA ARG A 69 6.81 2.26 -7.10
C ARG A 69 5.62 2.56 -8.01
N ASN A 70 4.72 1.59 -8.19
CA ASN A 70 3.54 1.78 -9.02
C ASN A 70 2.65 2.90 -8.48
N PHE A 71 2.44 2.95 -7.16
CA PHE A 71 1.69 4.05 -6.54
C PHE A 71 2.35 5.41 -6.78
N LEU A 72 3.66 5.52 -6.57
CA LEU A 72 4.38 6.78 -6.77
C LEU A 72 4.40 7.24 -8.24
N THR A 73 4.15 6.33 -9.20
CA THR A 73 4.17 6.64 -10.63
C THR A 73 2.78 6.86 -11.23
N GLY A 74 1.72 6.27 -10.66
CA GLY A 74 0.38 6.33 -11.22
C GLY A 74 -0.76 6.20 -10.22
N GLY A 75 -0.51 6.47 -8.93
CA GLY A 75 -1.53 6.48 -7.88
C GLY A 75 -2.12 5.10 -7.56
N VAL A 76 -3.31 5.11 -6.96
CA VAL A 76 -4.02 3.89 -6.54
C VAL A 76 -4.30 2.95 -7.71
N GLU A 77 -4.71 3.47 -8.87
CA GLU A 77 -5.06 2.66 -10.04
C GLU A 77 -3.87 1.84 -10.57
N ALA A 78 -2.67 2.42 -10.59
CA ALA A 78 -1.47 1.70 -11.03
C ALA A 78 -1.00 0.63 -10.00
N ALA A 79 -1.38 0.79 -8.74
CA ALA A 79 -0.91 -0.02 -7.63
C ALA A 79 -1.82 -1.21 -7.28
N LEU A 80 -3.12 -1.12 -7.56
CA LEU A 80 -4.13 -2.16 -7.35
C LEU A 80 -4.12 -3.24 -8.44
#